data_AF-A0A815G554-F1
#
_entry.id   AF-A0A815G554-F1
#
_cell.length_a   1.000
_cell.length_b   1.000
_cell.length_c   1.000
_cell.angle_alpha   90.00
_cell.angle_beta   90.00
_cell.angle_gamma   90.00
#
_symmetry.space_group_name_H-M   'P 1'
#
loop_
_entity.id
_entity.type
_entity.pdbx_description
1 polymer ?
#
loop_
_entity_poly.entity_id
_entity_poly.type
_entity_poly.pdbx_seq_one_letter_code
_entity_poly.pdbx_strand_id
1 'polypeptide(L)'
;MSLPFKSQNTKAAATKRIIRDLRDLDKHPIPGLGVNCPDESNPFVLHCNVLINDGPYKGIMIHLILHIPEDYPLTGPAGNIAPGLEFDSSYHAHIHYDGSPGYTLSTALLQIVTFFAEPDLVVNPSPQSIENLHRIVKKFKCITCDHTYDKPNPIVVDYTAIVSVKPEENQEILTKEDEEQLKVERERIKFQRELIEKLTCGVTKQNVIEDNICLGYPLLIKRDNIGRLWSEIVLELISYDAYVAEIQKTGGDKLDFYEHWQFRSVTGRDYNHWLPIYINENHFEKGKLIIQNSISVIHYGTARGNARYDFTPSMALSVLTALMNKSAVQLFNGQMFESRHAIEAYCHFLRLLMHFIDIYPELDRKINDRIENFMRGLRYRNKNIIPDMGEFLIQIALSSKYKLDEIRKYVYEEYFARQIYWIERNSSIRNLLDIRPSDLLDIFNSVKVSNHLLVFNLEMAQTFIFSGVKKFLDAAYGYPPPVIVENFQQRLKAIKVIDRYSEFIQAIRLSDKIRSSDDTIDLIKRSIQISNEQGYTRIVSRDQERIDHQNKRTRYEYEYQRRSYH
;
A
#
# COMPACT_ATOMS: atom_id res chain seq x y z
N MET A 1 22.58 0.14 15.15
CA MET A 1 23.26 1.46 15.02
C MET A 1 22.33 2.40 14.25
N SER A 2 21.68 3.37 14.90
CA SER A 2 20.76 4.30 14.23
C SER A 2 21.56 5.23 13.31
N LEU A 3 21.45 5.06 12.00
CA LEU A 3 22.07 5.97 11.04
C LEU A 3 21.49 7.37 11.25
N PRO A 4 22.30 8.39 11.59
CA PRO A 4 21.82 9.76 11.55
C PRO A 4 21.37 10.06 10.13
N PHE A 5 20.18 10.64 9.97
CA PHE A 5 19.73 11.12 8.67
C PHE A 5 20.75 12.15 8.19
N LYS A 6 21.45 11.87 7.07
CA LYS A 6 22.24 12.92 6.44
C LYS A 6 21.26 14.02 6.02
N SER A 7 21.45 15.21 6.57
CA SER A 7 20.78 16.43 6.08
C SER A 7 20.98 16.47 4.58
N GLN A 8 19.90 16.26 3.83
CA GLN A 8 19.91 16.54 2.42
C GLN A 8 19.88 18.04 2.25
N ASN A 9 20.61 18.53 1.24
CA ASN A 9 20.45 19.90 0.79
C ASN A 9 19.08 20.01 0.10
N THR A 10 18.05 20.32 0.89
CA THR A 10 16.63 20.42 0.49
C THR A 10 16.47 21.29 -0.75
N LYS A 11 17.20 22.40 -0.81
CA LYS A 11 17.22 23.32 -1.95
C LYS A 11 17.64 22.64 -3.26
N ALA A 12 18.68 21.80 -3.25
CA ALA A 12 19.14 21.11 -4.46
C ALA A 12 18.13 20.07 -4.96
N ALA A 13 17.44 19.38 -4.04
CA ALA A 13 16.36 18.44 -4.39
C ALA A 13 15.15 19.18 -4.98
N ALA A 14 14.76 20.31 -4.38
CA ALA A 14 13.69 21.16 -4.86
C ALA A 14 13.99 21.72 -6.27
N THR A 15 15.21 22.22 -6.52
CA THR A 15 15.63 22.68 -7.86
C THR A 15 15.47 21.59 -8.92
N LYS A 16 15.91 20.36 -8.63
CA LYS A 16 15.75 19.24 -9.58
C LYS A 16 14.28 18.93 -9.86
N ARG A 17 13.42 18.99 -8.83
CA ARG A 17 11.98 18.77 -8.98
C ARG A 17 11.34 19.88 -9.84
N ILE A 18 11.68 21.14 -9.61
CA ILE A 18 11.16 22.27 -10.39
C ILE A 18 11.50 22.12 -11.87
N ILE A 19 12.77 21.81 -12.19
CA ILE A 19 13.21 21.61 -13.58
C ILE A 19 12.45 20.47 -14.25
N ARG A 20 12.18 19.38 -13.52
CA ARG A 20 11.36 18.26 -14.04
C ARG A 20 9.95 18.71 -14.36
N ASP A 21 9.30 19.42 -13.44
CA ASP A 21 7.94 19.89 -13.63
C ASP A 21 7.81 20.90 -14.79
N LEU A 22 8.82 21.76 -14.99
CA LEU A 22 8.89 22.66 -16.14
C LEU A 22 9.02 21.87 -17.46
N ARG A 23 9.86 20.84 -17.51
CA ARG A 23 9.96 19.95 -18.70
C ARG A 23 8.66 19.21 -18.97
N ASP A 24 7.94 18.81 -17.92
CA ASP A 24 6.65 18.13 -18.07
C ASP A 24 5.58 19.08 -18.62
N LEU A 25 5.59 20.37 -18.20
CA LEU A 25 4.76 21.43 -18.77
C LEU A 25 5.10 21.73 -20.23
N ASP A 26 6.38 21.74 -20.60
CA ASP A 26 6.81 21.94 -21.99
C ASP A 26 6.33 20.81 -22.90
N LYS A 27 6.35 19.56 -22.41
CA LYS A 27 5.86 18.39 -23.15
C LYS A 27 4.35 18.31 -23.23
N HIS A 28 3.65 18.77 -22.18
CA HIS A 28 2.20 18.70 -22.06
C HIS A 28 1.65 20.08 -21.69
N PRO A 29 1.66 21.03 -22.65
CA PRO A 29 1.22 22.39 -22.39
C PRO A 29 -0.25 22.45 -21.98
N ILE A 30 -0.56 23.30 -21.00
CA ILE A 30 -1.93 23.56 -20.56
C ILE A 30 -2.50 24.68 -21.44
N PRO A 31 -3.63 24.48 -22.14
CA PRO A 31 -4.26 25.52 -22.94
C PRO A 31 -4.60 26.76 -22.08
N GLY A 32 -4.32 27.96 -22.60
CA GLY A 32 -4.56 29.19 -21.85
C GLY A 32 -3.54 29.48 -20.74
N LEU A 33 -2.46 28.70 -20.65
CA LEU A 33 -1.38 28.94 -19.69
C LEU A 33 -0.05 29.17 -20.40
N GLY A 34 0.75 30.10 -19.88
CA GLY A 34 2.17 30.23 -20.18
C GLY A 34 2.97 30.24 -18.89
N VAL A 35 4.15 29.59 -18.86
CA VAL A 35 5.04 29.54 -17.69
C VAL A 35 6.47 29.86 -18.12
N ASN A 36 7.17 30.71 -17.36
CA ASN A 36 8.58 31.03 -17.57
C ASN A 36 9.31 31.10 -16.21
N CYS A 37 10.59 30.76 -16.22
CA CYS A 37 11.55 31.03 -15.16
C CYS A 37 12.40 32.26 -15.58
N PRO A 38 12.10 33.48 -15.09
CA PRO A 38 12.77 34.70 -15.56
C PRO A 38 14.29 34.71 -15.32
N ASP A 39 14.73 34.05 -14.25
CA ASP A 39 16.13 33.89 -13.88
C ASP A 39 16.42 32.40 -13.71
N GLU A 40 17.12 31.80 -14.67
CA GLU A 40 17.51 30.38 -14.62
C GLU A 40 18.39 30.05 -13.39
N SER A 41 19.05 31.05 -12.79
CA SER A 41 19.83 30.87 -11.57
C SER A 41 18.97 30.82 -10.30
N ASN A 42 17.71 31.25 -10.38
CA ASN A 42 16.73 31.22 -9.30
C ASN A 42 15.40 30.57 -9.73
N PRO A 43 15.36 29.22 -9.83
CA PRO A 43 14.17 28.49 -10.26
C PRO A 43 13.00 28.53 -9.26
N PHE A 44 13.17 29.16 -8.10
CA PHE A 44 12.14 29.24 -7.04
C PHE A 44 11.11 30.34 -7.27
N VAL A 45 11.26 31.14 -8.33
CA VAL A 45 10.30 32.18 -8.71
C VAL A 45 9.91 31.96 -10.17
N LEU A 46 8.65 31.62 -10.40
CA LEU A 46 8.10 31.43 -11.75
C LEU A 46 7.10 32.53 -12.08
N HIS A 47 7.10 32.93 -13.34
CA HIS A 47 6.17 33.89 -13.91
C HIS A 47 5.18 33.14 -14.78
N CYS A 48 3.89 33.37 -14.57
CA CYS A 48 2.83 32.68 -15.30
C CYS A 48 1.84 33.67 -15.91
N ASN A 49 1.37 33.37 -17.11
CA ASN A 49 0.25 34.06 -17.75
C ASN A 49 -0.92 33.08 -17.87
N VAL A 50 -2.08 33.47 -17.34
CA VAL A 50 -3.32 32.69 -17.40
C VAL A 50 -4.33 33.46 -18.24
N LEU A 51 -4.63 32.98 -19.43
CA LEU A 51 -5.76 33.43 -20.24
C LEU A 51 -7.02 32.67 -19.82
N ILE A 52 -8.00 33.41 -19.31
CA ILE A 52 -9.27 32.84 -18.87
C ILE A 52 -10.14 32.58 -20.10
N ASN A 53 -10.44 31.30 -20.37
CA ASN A 53 -11.15 30.89 -21.57
C ASN A 53 -12.67 30.73 -21.37
N ASP A 54 -13.13 30.68 -20.13
CA ASP A 54 -14.53 30.47 -19.77
C ASP A 54 -14.93 31.29 -18.53
N GLY A 55 -16.24 31.40 -18.27
CA GLY A 55 -16.78 32.09 -17.09
C GLY A 55 -16.82 33.63 -17.18
N PRO A 56 -17.05 34.32 -16.06
CA PRO A 56 -17.32 35.76 -16.03
C PRO A 56 -16.12 36.62 -16.45
N TYR A 57 -14.90 36.08 -16.36
CA TYR A 57 -13.66 36.77 -16.69
C TYR A 57 -13.08 36.34 -18.04
N LYS A 58 -13.88 35.71 -18.90
CA LYS A 58 -13.45 35.23 -20.22
C LYS A 58 -12.75 36.32 -21.04
N GLY A 59 -11.59 35.98 -21.60
CA GLY A 59 -10.75 36.87 -22.39
C GLY A 59 -9.86 37.81 -21.58
N ILE A 60 -9.79 37.65 -20.26
CA ILE A 60 -8.85 38.35 -19.39
C ILE A 60 -7.58 37.51 -19.23
N MET A 61 -6.43 38.17 -19.32
CA MET A 61 -5.13 37.57 -19.05
C MET A 61 -4.63 38.03 -17.69
N ILE A 62 -4.37 37.10 -16.79
CA ILE A 62 -3.84 37.37 -15.46
C ILE A 62 -2.36 37.00 -15.44
N HIS A 63 -1.54 37.94 -14.99
CA HIS A 63 -0.13 37.69 -14.73
C HIS A 63 0.07 37.32 -13.25
N LEU A 64 0.70 36.17 -13.01
CA LEU A 64 0.95 35.61 -11.68
C LEU A 64 2.45 35.42 -11.44
N ILE A 65 2.83 35.57 -10.18
CA ILE A 65 4.16 35.20 -9.68
C ILE A 65 3.98 34.05 -8.70
N LEU A 66 4.55 32.89 -9.05
CA LEU A 66 4.61 31.73 -8.18
C LEU A 66 5.92 31.71 -7.41
N HIS A 67 5.83 31.55 -6.10
CA HIS A 67 6.93 31.35 -5.18
C HIS A 67 6.96 29.88 -4.77
N ILE A 68 8.04 29.19 -5.13
CA ILE A 68 8.25 27.78 -4.81
C ILE A 68 9.13 27.70 -3.56
N PRO A 69 8.73 26.95 -2.52
CA PRO A 69 9.52 26.83 -1.30
C PRO A 69 10.76 25.93 -1.50
N GLU A 70 11.77 26.10 -0.64
CA GLU A 70 13.04 25.34 -0.74
C GLU A 70 12.89 23.85 -0.39
N ASP A 71 11.77 23.44 0.19
CA ASP A 71 11.40 22.05 0.50
C ASP A 71 10.33 21.48 -0.46
N TYR A 72 10.09 22.15 -1.59
CA TYR A 72 9.25 21.63 -2.67
C TYR A 72 9.73 20.23 -3.13
N PRO A 73 8.84 19.24 -3.33
CA PRO A 73 7.38 19.30 -3.46
C PRO A 73 6.61 18.94 -2.18
N LEU A 74 7.27 18.99 -1.02
CA LEU A 74 6.62 18.65 0.23
C LEU A 74 5.70 19.78 0.72
N THR A 75 6.14 21.02 0.52
CA THR A 75 5.30 22.22 0.66
C THR A 75 4.92 22.71 -0.74
N GLY A 76 3.64 23.04 -0.93
CA GLY A 76 3.12 23.52 -2.22
C GLY A 76 3.62 24.92 -2.58
N PRO A 77 3.56 25.31 -3.87
CA PRO A 77 3.88 26.67 -4.30
C PRO A 77 2.81 27.65 -3.80
N ALA A 78 3.22 28.91 -3.54
CA ALA A 78 2.32 30.02 -3.26
C ALA A 78 2.26 30.97 -4.46
N GLY A 79 1.07 31.49 -4.80
CA GLY A 79 0.89 32.37 -5.94
C GLY A 79 0.35 33.74 -5.53
N ASN A 80 0.89 34.79 -6.15
CA ASN A 80 0.38 36.15 -6.04
C ASN A 80 0.09 36.73 -7.42
N ILE A 81 -0.92 37.59 -7.50
CA ILE A 81 -1.13 38.46 -8.66
C ILE A 81 0.07 39.39 -8.81
N ALA A 82 0.54 39.58 -10.04
CA ALA A 82 1.71 40.41 -10.30
C ALA A 82 1.50 41.86 -9.80
N PRO A 83 2.48 42.47 -9.11
CA PRO A 83 2.35 43.83 -8.60
C PRO A 83 2.01 44.84 -9.70
N GLY A 84 1.01 45.68 -9.46
CA GLY A 84 0.51 46.67 -10.42
C GLY A 84 -0.62 46.19 -11.32
N LEU A 85 -1.00 44.91 -11.25
CA LEU A 85 -2.24 44.41 -11.82
C LEU A 85 -3.34 44.55 -10.76
N GLU A 86 -4.27 45.51 -10.93
CA GLU A 86 -5.38 45.80 -10.00
C GLU A 86 -6.48 44.73 -10.09
N PHE A 87 -6.11 43.46 -9.94
CA PHE A 87 -7.01 42.32 -9.79
C PHE A 87 -6.89 41.84 -8.34
N ASP A 88 -7.71 42.42 -7.47
CA ASP A 88 -7.65 42.24 -6.01
C ASP A 88 -8.78 41.33 -5.49
N SER A 89 -8.88 41.20 -4.16
CA SER A 89 -9.86 40.35 -3.48
C SER A 89 -11.33 40.70 -3.75
N SER A 90 -11.63 41.83 -4.40
CA SER A 90 -12.99 42.14 -4.87
C SER A 90 -13.38 41.34 -6.13
N TYR A 91 -12.40 40.79 -6.85
CA TYR A 91 -12.59 39.98 -8.06
C TYR A 91 -12.31 38.48 -7.85
N HIS A 92 -11.76 38.09 -6.70
CA HIS A 92 -11.49 36.69 -6.39
C HIS A 92 -11.36 36.46 -4.88
N ALA A 93 -11.72 35.27 -4.39
CA ALA A 93 -11.31 34.86 -3.05
C ALA A 93 -9.79 34.65 -2.98
N HIS A 94 -9.20 34.66 -1.78
CA HIS A 94 -7.79 34.31 -1.62
C HIS A 94 -7.50 32.93 -2.23
N ILE A 95 -6.44 32.84 -3.03
CA ILE A 95 -5.95 31.56 -3.56
C ILE A 95 -5.25 30.84 -2.40
N HIS A 96 -6.02 30.16 -1.57
CA HIS A 96 -5.50 29.29 -0.51
C HIS A 96 -5.20 27.92 -1.12
N TYR A 97 -3.91 27.65 -1.30
CA TYR A 97 -3.45 26.34 -1.72
C TYR A 97 -3.25 25.46 -0.48
N ASP A 98 -4.24 24.64 -0.15
CA ASP A 98 -4.11 23.58 0.84
C ASP A 98 -3.25 22.46 0.23
N GLY A 99 -1.92 22.65 0.27
CA GLY A 99 -0.99 21.81 -0.46
C GLY A 99 -1.03 20.35 -0.01
N SER A 100 -1.26 19.44 -0.96
CA SER A 100 -0.93 18.02 -0.79
C SER A 100 0.49 17.77 -1.33
N PRO A 101 1.37 17.10 -0.57
CA PRO A 101 2.66 16.63 -1.09
C PRO A 101 2.44 15.87 -2.41
N GLY A 102 3.28 16.08 -3.42
CA GLY A 102 3.24 15.29 -4.65
C GLY A 102 2.35 15.82 -5.79
N TYR A 103 1.67 16.95 -5.62
CA TYR A 103 1.11 17.69 -6.76
C TYR A 103 2.24 18.17 -7.69
N THR A 104 1.98 18.19 -9.00
CA THR A 104 2.89 18.80 -9.98
C THR A 104 2.57 20.28 -10.14
N LEU A 105 3.53 21.06 -10.63
CA LEU A 105 3.26 22.44 -11.06
C LEU A 105 2.10 22.47 -12.06
N SER A 106 2.01 21.47 -12.96
CA SER A 106 0.88 21.33 -13.88
C SER A 106 -0.46 21.20 -13.16
N THR A 107 -0.57 20.35 -12.13
CA THR A 107 -1.81 20.21 -11.35
C THR A 107 -2.16 21.50 -10.62
N ALA A 108 -1.18 22.14 -9.97
CA ALA A 108 -1.40 23.39 -9.26
C ALA A 108 -1.85 24.51 -10.21
N LEU A 109 -1.21 24.62 -11.36
CA LEU A 109 -1.55 25.62 -12.39
C LEU A 109 -2.90 25.33 -13.04
N LEU A 110 -3.24 24.07 -13.28
CA LEU A 110 -4.56 23.68 -13.78
C LEU A 110 -5.66 24.08 -12.80
N GLN A 111 -5.46 23.87 -11.49
CA GLN A 111 -6.40 24.33 -10.47
C GLN A 111 -6.57 25.85 -10.47
N ILE A 112 -5.48 26.60 -10.67
CA ILE A 112 -5.54 28.06 -10.81
C ILE A 112 -6.35 28.48 -12.04
N VAL A 113 -6.13 27.82 -13.19
CA VAL A 113 -6.92 28.07 -14.42
C VAL A 113 -8.40 27.79 -14.18
N THR A 114 -8.73 26.65 -13.55
CA THR A 114 -10.11 26.28 -13.20
C THR A 114 -10.74 27.28 -12.22
N PHE A 115 -10.00 27.70 -11.19
CA PHE A 115 -10.47 28.68 -10.21
C PHE A 115 -10.86 30.02 -10.85
N PHE A 116 -10.11 30.50 -11.84
CA PHE A 116 -10.47 31.74 -12.54
C PHE A 116 -11.60 31.58 -13.56
N ALA A 117 -11.79 30.39 -14.11
CA ALA A 117 -12.92 30.07 -14.97
C ALA A 117 -14.23 29.94 -14.16
N GLU A 118 -14.15 29.38 -12.95
CA GLU A 118 -15.28 29.18 -12.04
C GLU A 118 -14.98 29.81 -10.66
N PRO A 119 -14.98 31.15 -10.55
CA PRO A 119 -14.60 31.81 -9.32
C PRO A 119 -15.70 31.68 -8.25
N ASP A 120 -15.30 31.30 -7.04
CA ASP A 120 -16.18 31.25 -5.86
C ASP A 120 -16.50 32.65 -5.34
N LEU A 121 -17.42 33.34 -6.01
CA LEU A 121 -17.81 34.72 -5.69
C LEU A 121 -19.10 34.74 -4.86
N VAL A 122 -19.09 35.50 -3.76
CA VAL A 122 -20.29 35.79 -2.96
C VAL A 122 -21.29 36.65 -3.76
N VAL A 123 -20.78 37.49 -4.67
CA VAL A 123 -21.56 38.36 -5.57
C VAL A 123 -20.90 38.37 -6.94
N ASN A 124 -21.67 38.12 -8.00
CA ASN A 124 -21.15 38.17 -9.37
C ASN A 124 -20.77 39.61 -9.78
N PRO A 125 -19.64 39.80 -10.48
CA PRO A 125 -19.17 41.12 -10.88
C PRO A 125 -20.10 41.73 -11.93
N SER A 126 -20.34 43.04 -11.84
CA SER A 126 -21.14 43.74 -12.83
C SER A 126 -20.42 43.80 -14.19
N PRO A 127 -21.14 43.88 -15.32
CA PRO A 127 -20.53 44.03 -16.65
C PRO A 127 -19.54 45.20 -16.74
N GLN A 128 -19.84 46.30 -16.05
CA GLN A 128 -18.99 47.49 -16.02
C GLN A 128 -17.69 47.26 -15.23
N SER A 129 -17.73 46.43 -14.18
CA SER A 129 -16.55 46.05 -13.41
C SER A 129 -15.63 45.14 -14.24
N ILE A 130 -16.21 44.22 -15.02
CA ILE A 130 -15.47 43.35 -15.95
C ILE A 130 -14.82 44.19 -17.06
N GLU A 131 -15.55 45.15 -17.64
CA GLU A 131 -15.02 46.04 -18.69
C GLU A 131 -13.88 46.94 -18.17
N ASN A 132 -14.02 47.45 -16.94
CA ASN A 132 -12.94 48.17 -16.27
C ASN A 132 -11.70 47.29 -16.08
N LEU A 133 -11.90 46.04 -15.68
CA LEU A 133 -10.82 45.09 -15.52
C LEU A 133 -10.10 44.78 -16.85
N HIS A 134 -10.84 44.59 -17.95
CA HIS A 134 -10.23 44.48 -19.29
C HIS A 134 -9.36 45.69 -19.63
N ARG A 135 -9.78 46.90 -19.24
CA ARG A 135 -9.02 48.13 -19.49
C ARG A 135 -7.74 48.19 -18.65
N ILE A 136 -7.80 47.74 -17.40
CA ILE A 136 -6.65 47.67 -16.47
C ILE A 136 -5.63 46.66 -17.02
N VAL A 137 -6.08 45.44 -17.31
CA VAL A 137 -5.25 44.33 -17.77
C VAL A 137 -4.54 44.68 -19.09
N LYS A 138 -5.22 45.35 -20.04
CA LYS A 138 -4.59 45.80 -21.29
C LYS A 138 -3.49 46.85 -21.10
N LYS A 139 -3.55 47.64 -20.03
CA LYS A 139 -2.57 48.67 -19.70
C LYS A 139 -1.44 48.14 -18.81
N PHE A 140 -1.59 46.93 -18.28
CA PHE A 140 -0.60 46.34 -17.40
C PHE A 140 0.73 46.10 -18.13
N LYS A 141 1.82 46.46 -17.46
CA LYS A 141 3.18 46.18 -17.88
C LYS A 141 3.95 45.59 -16.70
N CYS A 142 4.47 44.38 -16.88
CA CYS A 142 5.22 43.68 -15.84
C CYS A 142 6.53 44.42 -15.54
N ILE A 143 6.76 44.79 -14.28
CA ILE A 143 7.97 45.49 -13.85
C ILE A 143 9.23 44.60 -13.85
N THR A 144 9.07 43.29 -13.71
CA THR A 144 10.20 42.35 -13.62
C THR A 144 10.53 41.66 -14.94
N CYS A 145 9.57 41.58 -15.86
CA CYS A 145 9.67 40.79 -17.09
C CYS A 145 9.38 41.59 -18.37
N ASP A 146 9.13 42.90 -18.23
CA ASP A 146 8.94 43.93 -19.27
C ASP A 146 7.82 43.64 -20.32
N HIS A 147 7.01 42.60 -20.10
CA HIS A 147 5.96 42.21 -21.03
C HIS A 147 4.68 43.04 -20.89
N THR A 148 3.84 42.99 -21.91
CA THR A 148 2.52 43.63 -21.97
C THR A 148 1.45 42.63 -22.37
N TYR A 149 0.18 43.03 -22.25
CA TYR A 149 -0.97 42.22 -22.70
C TYR A 149 -0.86 41.76 -24.17
N ASP A 150 -0.41 42.64 -25.07
CA ASP A 150 -0.29 42.34 -26.51
C ASP A 150 0.98 41.54 -26.86
N LYS A 151 1.95 41.45 -25.94
CA LYS A 151 3.19 40.68 -26.09
C LYS A 151 3.49 39.92 -24.80
N PRO A 152 2.67 38.91 -24.46
CA PRO A 152 2.82 38.18 -23.20
C PRO A 152 4.14 37.38 -23.18
N ASN A 153 4.85 37.40 -22.05
CA ASN A 153 6.03 36.58 -21.81
C ASN A 153 6.00 36.02 -20.37
N PRO A 154 5.71 34.73 -20.16
CA PRO A 154 5.58 33.65 -21.15
C PRO A 154 4.41 33.80 -22.12
N ILE A 155 4.60 33.30 -23.34
CA ILE A 155 3.51 33.19 -24.33
C ILE A 155 2.49 32.18 -23.82
N VAL A 156 1.21 32.51 -23.97
CA VAL A 156 0.11 31.63 -23.61
C VAL A 156 -0.14 30.64 -24.73
N VAL A 157 -0.35 29.36 -24.41
CA VAL A 157 -0.63 28.34 -25.41
C VAL A 157 -2.07 28.50 -25.94
N ASP A 158 -2.21 28.71 -27.25
CA ASP A 158 -3.49 28.91 -27.92
C ASP A 158 -4.31 27.61 -28.00
N TYR A 159 -5.59 27.70 -27.64
CA TYR A 159 -6.57 26.61 -27.72
C TYR A 159 -6.72 26.05 -29.15
N THR A 160 -6.55 26.87 -30.18
CA THR A 160 -6.72 26.47 -31.59
C THR A 160 -5.49 25.74 -32.17
N ALA A 161 -4.30 26.00 -31.62
CA ALA A 161 -3.05 25.38 -32.06
C ALA A 161 -2.96 23.90 -31.64
N ILE A 162 -3.53 23.52 -30.50
CA ILE A 162 -3.51 22.13 -29.99
C ILE A 162 -4.43 21.20 -30.81
N VAL A 163 -5.53 21.73 -31.36
CA VAL A 163 -6.50 20.97 -32.18
C VAL A 163 -5.98 20.72 -33.61
N SER A 164 -4.96 21.48 -34.05
CA SER A 164 -4.52 21.50 -35.44
C SER A 164 -3.34 20.57 -35.75
N VAL A 165 -2.78 19.88 -34.75
CA VAL A 165 -1.72 18.89 -34.98
C VAL A 165 -2.36 17.55 -35.39
N LYS A 166 -2.79 17.45 -36.65
CA LYS A 166 -2.89 16.13 -37.28
C LYS A 166 -1.46 15.62 -37.50
N PRO A 167 -1.14 14.37 -37.16
CA PRO A 167 0.14 13.81 -37.54
C PRO A 167 0.22 13.86 -39.07
N GLU A 168 1.24 14.51 -39.62
CA GLU A 168 1.59 14.35 -41.03
C GLU A 168 1.92 12.88 -41.24
N GLU A 169 0.96 12.11 -41.75
CA GLU A 169 1.18 10.78 -42.27
C GLU A 169 1.99 10.90 -43.56
N ASN A 170 3.32 10.92 -43.44
CA ASN A 170 4.17 10.44 -44.52
C ASN A 170 3.88 8.94 -44.66
N GLN A 171 2.92 8.60 -45.52
CA GLN A 171 2.62 7.23 -45.91
C GLN A 171 3.73 6.70 -46.82
N GLU A 172 4.86 6.33 -46.21
CA GLU A 172 5.71 5.29 -46.80
C GLU A 172 4.93 3.98 -46.74
N ILE A 173 4.94 3.23 -47.84
CA ILE A 173 4.31 1.90 -47.91
C ILE A 173 5.14 0.96 -47.04
N LEU A 174 4.80 0.84 -45.76
CA LEU A 174 5.42 -0.13 -44.85
C LEU A 174 5.10 -1.53 -45.34
N THR A 175 6.10 -2.41 -45.36
CA THR A 175 5.87 -3.82 -45.59
C THR A 175 5.19 -4.45 -44.37
N LYS A 176 4.51 -5.59 -44.54
CA LYS A 176 3.88 -6.33 -43.41
C LYS A 176 4.88 -6.69 -42.31
N GLU A 177 6.15 -6.89 -42.66
CA GLU A 177 7.22 -7.18 -41.69
C GLU A 177 7.60 -5.92 -40.89
N ASP A 178 7.63 -4.75 -41.54
CA ASP A 178 7.90 -3.46 -40.87
C ASP A 178 6.75 -3.10 -39.90
N GLU A 179 5.49 -3.35 -40.28
CA GLU A 179 4.34 -3.12 -39.42
C GLU A 179 4.39 -3.99 -38.15
N GLU A 180 4.80 -5.25 -38.28
CA GLU A 180 4.91 -6.18 -37.16
C GLU A 180 6.08 -5.83 -36.22
N GLN A 181 7.23 -5.41 -36.77
CA GLN A 181 8.36 -4.89 -35.98
C GLN A 181 8.01 -3.59 -35.25
N LEU A 182 7.35 -2.64 -35.92
CA LEU A 182 6.87 -1.42 -35.28
C LEU A 182 5.87 -1.70 -34.17
N LYS A 183 4.99 -2.70 -34.33
CA LYS A 183 4.04 -3.10 -33.29
C LYS A 183 4.77 -3.62 -32.05
N VAL A 184 5.75 -4.50 -32.22
CA VAL A 184 6.57 -5.02 -31.11
C VAL A 184 7.32 -3.91 -30.39
N GLU A 185 7.93 -2.98 -31.13
CA GLU A 185 8.67 -1.88 -30.52
C GLU A 185 7.74 -0.89 -29.79
N ARG A 186 6.56 -0.59 -30.35
CA ARG A 186 5.53 0.21 -29.67
C ARG A 186 5.06 -0.44 -28.37
N GLU A 187 4.83 -1.75 -28.36
CA GLU A 187 4.46 -2.50 -27.15
C GLU A 187 5.58 -2.45 -26.10
N ARG A 188 6.83 -2.57 -26.52
CA ARG A 188 8.01 -2.46 -25.64
C ARG A 188 8.13 -1.07 -25.01
N ILE A 189 8.01 -0.01 -25.81
CA ILE A 189 8.05 1.39 -25.32
C ILE A 189 6.91 1.64 -24.34
N LYS A 190 5.70 1.17 -24.68
CA LYS A 190 4.54 1.28 -23.79
C LYS A 190 4.78 0.59 -22.45
N PHE A 191 5.28 -0.64 -22.47
CA PHE A 191 5.61 -1.39 -21.26
C PHE A 191 6.66 -0.69 -20.40
N GLN A 192 7.73 -0.18 -21.02
CA GLN A 192 8.77 0.56 -20.30
C GLN A 192 8.24 1.83 -19.65
N ARG A 193 7.36 2.57 -20.34
CA ARG A 193 6.72 3.77 -19.81
C ARG A 193 5.83 3.44 -18.60
N GLU A 194 4.96 2.45 -18.73
CA GLU A 194 4.10 2.00 -17.62
C GLU A 194 4.93 1.57 -16.40
N LEU A 195 6.06 0.90 -16.63
CA LEU A 195 6.98 0.49 -15.58
C LEU A 195 7.67 1.68 -14.90
N ILE A 196 8.11 2.68 -15.66
CA ILE A 196 8.70 3.92 -15.11
C ILE A 196 7.69 4.63 -14.22
N GLU A 197 6.45 4.81 -14.69
CA GLU A 197 5.37 5.44 -13.94
C GLU A 197 5.11 4.70 -12.61
N LYS A 198 5.10 3.36 -12.65
CA LYS A 198 4.97 2.53 -11.45
C LYS A 198 6.15 2.61 -10.49
N LEU A 199 7.37 2.77 -11.02
CA LEU A 199 8.61 2.86 -10.25
C LEU A 199 9.05 4.33 -10.02
N THR A 200 8.08 5.21 -9.85
CA THR A 200 8.27 6.63 -9.56
C THR A 200 7.79 6.95 -8.15
N CYS A 201 8.55 7.80 -7.45
CA CYS A 201 8.15 8.35 -6.16
C CYS A 201 6.92 9.26 -6.33
N GLY A 202 5.83 8.96 -5.63
CA GLY A 202 4.60 9.76 -5.64
C GLY A 202 4.84 11.21 -5.23
N VAL A 203 5.81 11.45 -4.34
CA VAL A 203 6.17 12.77 -3.80
C VAL A 203 7.19 13.49 -4.70
N THR A 204 8.42 12.98 -4.86
CA THR A 204 9.50 13.67 -5.57
C THR A 204 9.45 13.51 -7.09
N LYS A 205 8.58 12.63 -7.60
CA LYS A 205 8.50 12.24 -9.03
C LYS A 205 9.82 11.72 -9.60
N GLN A 206 10.77 11.35 -8.75
CA GLN A 206 12.00 10.67 -9.16
C GLN A 206 11.70 9.20 -9.41
N ASN A 207 12.40 8.58 -10.36
CA ASN A 207 12.24 7.16 -10.69
C ASN A 207 13.54 6.38 -10.50
N VAL A 208 13.42 5.08 -10.23
CA VAL A 208 14.59 4.22 -9.93
C VAL A 208 15.52 4.00 -11.11
N ILE A 209 15.05 4.23 -12.35
CA ILE A 209 15.83 4.01 -13.56
C ILE A 209 16.80 5.17 -13.77
N GLU A 210 16.33 6.41 -13.57
CA GLU A 210 17.07 7.63 -13.85
C GLU A 210 17.75 8.24 -12.61
N ASP A 211 17.13 8.16 -11.43
CA ASP A 211 17.53 8.97 -10.27
C ASP A 211 18.32 8.23 -9.18
N ASN A 212 18.54 6.91 -9.34
CA ASN A 212 19.23 6.07 -8.35
C ASN A 212 18.71 6.27 -6.90
N ILE A 213 17.39 6.17 -6.74
CA ILE A 213 16.68 6.36 -5.46
C ILE A 213 16.31 5.03 -4.79
N CYS A 214 16.07 5.06 -3.47
CA CYS A 214 15.50 3.94 -2.74
C CYS A 214 13.98 4.12 -2.56
N LEU A 215 13.16 3.34 -3.28
CA LEU A 215 11.70 3.32 -3.12
C LEU A 215 11.19 2.27 -2.12
N GLY A 216 10.03 2.57 -1.54
CA GLY A 216 9.33 1.75 -0.56
C GLY A 216 7.91 2.21 -0.32
N TYR A 217 7.17 1.43 0.48
CA TYR A 217 5.81 1.75 0.85
C TYR A 217 5.75 2.49 2.19
N PRO A 218 4.97 3.58 2.29
CA PRO A 218 4.53 4.10 3.57
C PRO A 218 3.60 3.10 4.27
N LEU A 219 3.78 2.94 5.57
CA LEU A 219 3.04 2.01 6.41
C LEU A 219 2.46 2.73 7.62
N LEU A 220 1.18 2.49 7.89
CA LEU A 220 0.58 2.82 9.18
C LEU A 220 0.66 1.60 10.08
N ILE A 221 1.50 1.66 11.10
CA ILE A 221 1.82 0.53 11.97
C ILE A 221 1.36 0.80 13.39
N LYS A 222 0.72 -0.18 14.00
CA LYS A 222 0.27 -0.17 15.40
C LYS A 222 0.54 -1.53 16.04
N ARG A 223 0.60 -1.58 17.37
CA ARG A 223 0.58 -2.84 18.11
C ARG A 223 -0.73 -3.00 18.84
N ASP A 224 -1.26 -4.22 18.81
CA ASP A 224 -2.41 -4.56 19.65
C ASP A 224 -1.99 -4.79 21.12
N ASN A 225 -2.98 -4.95 22.00
CA ASN A 225 -2.76 -5.13 23.44
C ASN A 225 -1.94 -6.39 23.79
N ILE A 226 -1.74 -7.30 22.85
CA ILE A 226 -0.99 -8.55 23.00
C ILE A 226 0.34 -8.46 22.23
N GLY A 227 0.70 -7.27 21.74
CA GLY A 227 1.97 -6.97 21.06
C GLY A 227 2.04 -7.38 19.59
N ARG A 228 0.93 -7.81 18.97
CA ARG A 228 0.91 -8.21 17.56
C ARG A 228 0.93 -7.00 16.64
N LEU A 229 1.55 -7.18 15.49
CA LEU A 229 1.64 -6.14 14.46
C LEU A 229 0.28 -5.96 13.77
N TRP A 230 -0.24 -4.74 13.82
CA TRP A 230 -1.29 -4.25 12.93
C TRP A 230 -0.66 -3.29 11.93
N SER A 231 -1.04 -3.40 10.66
CA SER A 231 -0.47 -2.58 9.60
C SER A 231 -1.48 -2.28 8.50
N GLU A 232 -1.40 -1.08 7.94
CA GLU A 232 -2.04 -0.68 6.69
C GLU A 232 -0.97 -0.17 5.72
N ILE A 233 -1.01 -0.65 4.48
CA ILE A 233 -0.11 -0.20 3.42
C ILE A 233 -0.75 0.98 2.71
N VAL A 234 -0.03 2.10 2.63
CA VAL A 234 -0.41 3.15 1.69
C VAL A 234 0.06 2.73 0.30
N LEU A 235 -0.88 2.54 -0.63
CA LEU A 235 -0.66 1.94 -1.96
C LEU A 235 -0.01 2.93 -2.96
N GLU A 236 1.04 3.60 -2.53
CA GLU A 236 1.88 4.49 -3.31
C GLU A 236 3.34 4.28 -2.94
N LEU A 237 4.26 4.40 -3.90
CA LEU A 237 5.69 4.34 -3.61
C LEU A 237 6.21 5.74 -3.27
N ILE A 238 6.95 5.84 -2.17
CA ILE A 238 7.71 7.06 -1.84
C ILE A 238 9.20 6.72 -1.72
N SER A 239 10.05 7.70 -2.03
CA SER A 239 11.49 7.56 -1.85
C SER A 239 11.88 7.70 -0.38
N TYR A 240 12.99 7.09 -0.01
CA TYR A 240 13.60 7.28 1.31
C TYR A 240 13.80 8.77 1.63
N ASP A 241 14.25 9.54 0.65
CA ASP A 241 14.50 10.98 0.78
C ASP A 241 13.23 11.75 1.13
N ALA A 242 12.11 11.44 0.47
CA ALA A 242 10.81 12.03 0.79
C ALA A 242 10.38 11.70 2.23
N TYR A 243 10.56 10.45 2.64
CA TYR A 243 10.24 10.00 3.99
C TYR A 243 11.10 10.68 5.06
N VAL A 244 12.41 10.79 4.82
CA VAL A 244 13.35 11.46 5.74
C VAL A 244 13.03 12.94 5.90
N ALA A 245 12.68 13.61 4.80
CA ALA A 245 12.34 15.02 4.84
C ALA A 245 11.10 15.30 5.71
N GLU A 246 10.09 14.40 5.69
CA GLU A 246 8.93 14.51 6.59
C GLU A 246 9.32 14.38 8.08
N ILE A 247 10.28 13.51 8.41
CA ILE A 247 10.80 13.42 9.78
C ILE A 247 11.53 14.71 10.17
N GLN A 248 12.37 15.24 9.28
CA GLN A 248 13.17 16.45 9.55
C GLN A 248 12.29 17.68 9.82
N LYS A 249 11.14 17.80 9.14
CA LYS A 249 10.17 18.89 9.39
C LYS A 249 9.66 18.93 10.84
N THR A 250 9.64 17.78 11.51
CA THR A 250 9.20 17.70 12.90
C THR A 250 10.26 18.12 13.92
N GLY A 251 11.47 18.47 13.46
CA GLY A 251 12.61 18.77 14.33
C GLY A 251 13.28 17.53 14.94
N GLY A 252 12.89 16.32 14.49
CA GLY A 252 13.49 15.07 14.92
C GLY A 252 14.69 14.65 14.06
N ASP A 253 15.81 14.29 14.71
CA ASP A 253 16.99 13.74 14.03
C ASP A 253 16.90 12.22 13.77
N LYS A 254 15.88 11.57 14.34
CA LYS A 254 15.63 10.11 14.26
C LYS A 254 14.21 9.75 14.66
N LEU A 255 13.71 8.64 14.12
CA LEU A 255 12.48 7.99 14.56
C LEU A 255 12.75 7.07 15.76
N ASP A 256 12.78 7.63 16.97
CA ASP A 256 12.97 6.78 18.16
C ASP A 256 11.82 5.79 18.38
N PHE A 257 10.58 6.19 18.09
CA PHE A 257 9.37 5.37 18.19
C PHE A 257 8.40 5.76 17.08
N TYR A 258 8.03 4.83 16.19
CA TYR A 258 7.12 5.16 15.09
C TYR A 258 5.71 5.56 15.59
N GLU A 259 5.29 5.13 16.78
CA GLU A 259 3.95 5.41 17.32
C GLU A 259 3.72 6.89 17.68
N HIS A 260 4.78 7.67 17.83
CA HIS A 260 4.69 9.10 18.15
C HIS A 260 4.55 10.01 16.92
N TRP A 261 4.56 9.43 15.72
CA TRP A 261 4.58 10.18 14.48
C TRP A 261 3.38 9.83 13.63
N GLN A 262 2.90 10.82 12.89
CA GLN A 262 1.85 10.66 11.90
C GLN A 262 2.16 11.62 10.76
N PHE A 263 2.43 11.04 9.60
CA PHE A 263 2.69 11.74 8.35
C PHE A 263 1.51 11.49 7.42
N ARG A 264 1.34 12.38 6.44
CA ARG A 264 0.27 12.29 5.44
C ARG A 264 0.85 12.07 4.05
N SER A 265 0.31 11.11 3.33
CA SER A 265 0.75 10.74 2.00
C SER A 265 0.10 11.60 0.91
N VAL A 266 0.54 11.47 -0.35
CA VAL A 266 -0.03 12.22 -1.50
C VAL A 266 -1.50 11.88 -1.70
N THR A 267 -1.85 10.61 -1.47
CA THR A 267 -3.22 10.11 -1.53
C THR A 267 -4.06 10.49 -0.30
N GLY A 268 -3.50 11.27 0.62
CA GLY A 268 -4.17 11.76 1.81
C GLY A 268 -4.30 10.73 2.95
N ARG A 269 -3.65 9.57 2.83
CA ARG A 269 -3.64 8.50 3.84
C ARG A 269 -2.55 8.75 4.87
N ASP A 270 -2.86 8.38 6.11
CA ASP A 270 -1.90 8.51 7.20
C ASP A 270 -0.92 7.34 7.20
N TYR A 271 0.32 7.62 7.57
CA TYR A 271 1.35 6.61 7.80
C TYR A 271 2.31 7.09 8.90
N ASN A 272 3.02 6.17 9.53
CA ASN A 272 3.97 6.50 10.60
C ASN A 272 5.32 5.81 10.45
N HIS A 273 5.45 4.93 9.46
CA HIS A 273 6.68 4.24 9.14
C HIS A 273 6.83 4.02 7.63
N TRP A 274 8.01 3.61 7.18
CA TRP A 274 8.27 3.33 5.77
C TRP A 274 9.19 2.11 5.60
N LEU A 275 8.85 1.24 4.65
CA LEU A 275 9.59 0.02 4.35
C LEU A 275 10.05 -0.01 2.89
N PRO A 276 11.38 0.05 2.63
CA PRO A 276 11.89 -0.17 1.28
C PRO A 276 11.61 -1.59 0.78
N ILE A 277 11.38 -1.70 -0.52
CA ILE A 277 11.08 -2.95 -1.21
C ILE A 277 12.28 -3.48 -2.01
N TYR A 278 12.22 -4.70 -2.49
CA TYR A 278 13.23 -5.24 -3.41
C TYR A 278 12.79 -5.01 -4.86
N ILE A 279 13.44 -4.08 -5.56
CA ILE A 279 13.16 -3.75 -6.98
C ILE A 279 14.13 -4.48 -7.92
N ASN A 280 15.42 -4.47 -7.60
CA ASN A 280 16.46 -5.24 -8.26
C ASN A 280 17.69 -5.32 -7.33
N GLU A 281 18.69 -6.10 -7.72
CA GLU A 281 19.91 -6.31 -6.91
C GLU A 281 20.63 -5.00 -6.58
N ASN A 282 20.80 -4.11 -7.56
CA ASN A 282 21.48 -2.83 -7.37
C ASN A 282 20.71 -1.88 -6.43
N HIS A 283 19.37 -1.87 -6.52
CA HIS A 283 18.51 -1.13 -5.60
C HIS A 283 18.60 -1.70 -4.18
N PHE A 284 18.60 -3.03 -4.04
CA PHE A 284 18.70 -3.70 -2.76
C PHE A 284 20.03 -3.44 -2.08
N GLU A 285 21.17 -3.63 -2.76
CA GLU A 285 22.48 -3.46 -2.14
C GLU A 285 22.71 -2.01 -1.65
N LYS A 286 22.16 -1.01 -2.35
CA LYS A 286 22.17 0.39 -1.91
C LYS A 286 21.24 0.64 -0.72
N GLY A 287 20.08 -0.03 -0.70
CA GLY A 287 19.04 0.13 0.33
C GLY A 287 19.17 -0.81 1.52
N LYS A 288 20.06 -1.80 1.49
CA LYS A 288 20.08 -2.97 2.39
C LYS A 288 20.08 -2.59 3.86
N LEU A 289 20.95 -1.67 4.25
CA LEU A 289 21.03 -1.20 5.63
C LEU A 289 19.76 -0.45 6.05
N ILE A 290 19.13 0.29 5.13
CA ILE A 290 17.87 0.98 5.36
C ILE A 290 16.73 -0.04 5.53
N ILE A 291 16.68 -1.08 4.69
CA ILE A 291 15.70 -2.18 4.79
C ILE A 291 15.85 -2.89 6.15
N GLN A 292 17.06 -3.29 6.50
CA GLN A 292 17.35 -3.99 7.76
C GLN A 292 16.95 -3.16 8.98
N ASN A 293 17.32 -1.87 8.98
CA ASN A 293 16.94 -0.94 10.05
C ASN A 293 15.42 -0.77 10.11
N SER A 294 14.74 -0.58 8.97
CA SER A 294 13.29 -0.46 8.93
C SER A 294 12.61 -1.70 9.49
N ILE A 295 13.02 -2.91 9.08
CA ILE A 295 12.48 -4.17 9.61
C ILE A 295 12.69 -4.28 11.13
N SER A 296 13.88 -3.92 11.63
CA SER A 296 14.14 -3.98 13.07
C SER A 296 13.25 -3.01 13.86
N VAL A 297 13.06 -1.79 13.34
CA VAL A 297 12.18 -0.79 13.95
C VAL A 297 10.73 -1.27 13.97
N ILE A 298 10.24 -1.84 12.87
CA ILE A 298 8.91 -2.47 12.82
C ILE A 298 8.81 -3.58 13.86
N HIS A 299 9.85 -4.43 13.98
CA HIS A 299 9.87 -5.56 14.90
C HIS A 299 9.87 -5.17 16.38
N TYR A 300 10.52 -4.07 16.77
CA TYR A 300 10.65 -3.67 18.17
C TYR A 300 9.79 -2.49 18.61
N GLY A 301 9.22 -1.72 17.69
CA GLY A 301 8.54 -0.46 18.05
C GLY A 301 9.47 0.75 18.10
N THR A 302 10.79 0.55 17.98
CA THR A 302 11.78 1.58 18.30
C THR A 302 13.08 1.45 17.53
N ALA A 303 13.73 2.59 17.25
CA ALA A 303 15.07 2.67 16.68
C ALA A 303 16.16 2.98 17.72
N ARG A 304 15.90 2.76 19.02
CA ARG A 304 16.89 3.01 20.08
C ARG A 304 18.21 2.34 19.71
N GLY A 305 19.31 3.10 19.71
CA GLY A 305 20.66 2.66 19.29
C GLY A 305 21.33 1.65 20.23
N ASN A 306 20.61 0.60 20.64
CA ASN A 306 21.08 -0.50 21.46
C ASN A 306 21.19 -1.76 20.59
N ALA A 307 22.28 -2.52 20.73
CA ALA A 307 22.53 -3.74 19.95
C ALA A 307 21.39 -4.77 20.03
N ARG A 308 20.61 -4.78 21.11
CA ARG A 308 19.42 -5.64 21.24
C ARG A 308 18.32 -5.32 20.22
N TYR A 309 18.38 -4.16 19.58
CA TYR A 309 17.47 -3.69 18.54
C TYR A 309 18.13 -3.68 17.16
N ASP A 310 19.30 -4.28 17.01
CA ASP A 310 19.89 -4.46 15.70
C ASP A 310 19.17 -5.58 14.95
N PHE A 311 19.17 -5.46 13.63
CA PHE A 311 18.53 -6.42 12.75
C PHE A 311 19.09 -7.83 12.95
N THR A 312 18.18 -8.80 13.08
CA THR A 312 18.50 -10.22 12.86
C THR A 312 17.64 -10.74 11.71
N PRO A 313 18.15 -11.69 10.90
CA PRO A 313 17.39 -12.20 9.76
C PRO A 313 15.99 -12.68 10.14
N SER A 314 15.84 -13.29 11.33
CA SER A 314 14.56 -13.79 11.80
C SER A 314 13.46 -12.73 11.97
N MET A 315 13.84 -11.46 12.11
CA MET A 315 12.91 -10.32 12.13
C MET A 315 12.28 -10.12 10.76
N ALA A 316 13.03 -10.30 9.66
CA ALA A 316 12.49 -10.20 8.31
C ALA A 316 11.38 -11.23 8.09
N LEU A 317 11.60 -12.46 8.52
CA LEU A 317 10.57 -13.50 8.46
C LEU A 317 9.32 -13.09 9.25
N SER A 318 9.48 -12.65 10.51
CA SER A 318 8.34 -12.25 11.36
C SER A 318 7.58 -11.03 10.82
N VAL A 319 8.29 -10.00 10.36
CA VAL A 319 7.67 -8.74 9.91
C VAL A 319 7.00 -8.93 8.56
N LEU A 320 7.71 -9.50 7.59
CA LEU A 320 7.19 -9.61 6.22
C LEU A 320 6.02 -10.60 6.14
N THR A 321 6.04 -11.72 6.88
CA THR A 321 4.86 -12.61 6.92
C THR A 321 3.66 -11.94 7.57
N ALA A 322 3.87 -11.17 8.64
CA ALA A 322 2.81 -10.42 9.30
C ALA A 322 2.21 -9.36 8.36
N LEU A 323 3.05 -8.53 7.71
CA LEU A 323 2.60 -7.55 6.73
C LEU A 323 1.82 -8.21 5.60
N MET A 324 2.36 -9.25 4.96
CA MET A 324 1.70 -9.99 3.89
C MET A 324 0.34 -10.57 4.31
N ASN A 325 0.25 -11.14 5.52
CA ASN A 325 -1.00 -11.68 6.04
C ASN A 325 -2.03 -10.56 6.31
N LYS A 326 -1.60 -9.40 6.84
CA LYS A 326 -2.51 -8.24 7.01
C LYS A 326 -2.96 -7.68 5.67
N SER A 327 -2.07 -7.59 4.69
CA SER A 327 -2.41 -7.19 3.32
C SER A 327 -3.41 -8.16 2.68
N ALA A 328 -3.25 -9.46 2.89
CA ALA A 328 -4.18 -10.48 2.43
C ALA A 328 -5.60 -10.26 3.00
N VAL A 329 -5.71 -9.99 4.30
CA VAL A 329 -6.99 -9.68 4.95
C VAL A 329 -7.60 -8.38 4.41
N GLN A 330 -6.79 -7.33 4.23
CA GLN A 330 -7.24 -6.06 3.65
C GLN A 330 -7.70 -6.22 2.20
N LEU A 331 -6.97 -6.99 1.39
CA LEU A 331 -7.32 -7.29 0.01
C LEU A 331 -8.67 -8.00 -0.08
N PHE A 332 -8.91 -8.97 0.80
CA PHE A 332 -10.17 -9.69 0.84
C PHE A 332 -11.35 -8.75 1.10
N ASN A 333 -11.16 -7.73 1.95
CA ASN A 333 -12.20 -6.77 2.31
C ASN A 333 -12.35 -5.58 1.35
N GLY A 334 -11.32 -5.26 0.53
CA GLY A 334 -11.24 -4.03 -0.27
C GLY A 334 -12.00 -4.03 -1.62
N GLN A 335 -11.94 -2.87 -2.31
CA GLN A 335 -12.51 -2.65 -3.64
C GLN A 335 -11.59 -3.16 -4.78
N MET A 336 -12.13 -3.34 -6.00
CA MET A 336 -11.45 -3.97 -7.14
C MET A 336 -10.15 -3.25 -7.59
N PHE A 337 -10.18 -1.92 -7.72
CA PHE A 337 -9.00 -1.14 -8.16
C PHE A 337 -7.91 -1.07 -7.09
N GLU A 338 -8.32 -0.85 -5.83
CA GLU A 338 -7.42 -0.91 -4.68
C GLU A 338 -6.78 -2.30 -4.56
N SER A 339 -7.53 -3.35 -4.90
CA SER A 339 -7.04 -4.74 -4.87
C SER A 339 -5.89 -4.97 -5.86
N ARG A 340 -5.86 -4.32 -7.04
CA ARG A 340 -4.73 -4.49 -7.98
C ARG A 340 -3.42 -3.99 -7.38
N HIS A 341 -3.41 -2.74 -6.91
CA HIS A 341 -2.22 -2.14 -6.30
C HIS A 341 -1.82 -2.84 -5.00
N ALA A 342 -2.79 -3.36 -4.24
CA ALA A 342 -2.50 -4.16 -3.05
C ALA A 342 -1.91 -5.55 -3.37
N ILE A 343 -2.30 -6.19 -4.48
CA ILE A 343 -1.64 -7.41 -4.97
C ILE A 343 -0.19 -7.11 -5.37
N GLU A 344 0.06 -5.98 -6.04
CA GLU A 344 1.41 -5.54 -6.40
C GLU A 344 2.26 -5.32 -5.13
N ALA A 345 1.73 -4.61 -4.12
CA ALA A 345 2.41 -4.41 -2.84
C ALA A 345 2.70 -5.74 -2.11
N TYR A 346 1.75 -6.68 -2.12
CA TYR A 346 1.97 -8.03 -1.59
C TYR A 346 3.12 -8.75 -2.31
N CYS A 347 3.18 -8.67 -3.64
CA CYS A 347 4.24 -9.28 -4.44
C CYS A 347 5.61 -8.65 -4.15
N HIS A 348 5.69 -7.34 -3.89
CA HIS A 348 6.91 -6.68 -3.46
C HIS A 348 7.43 -7.19 -2.11
N PHE A 349 6.54 -7.38 -1.13
CA PHE A 349 6.94 -7.95 0.18
C PHE A 349 7.29 -9.44 0.09
N LEU A 350 6.55 -10.21 -0.71
CA LEU A 350 6.89 -11.59 -1.01
C LEU A 350 8.30 -11.68 -1.61
N ARG A 351 8.59 -10.87 -2.63
CA ARG A 351 9.88 -10.89 -3.32
C ARG A 351 11.02 -10.47 -2.40
N LEU A 352 10.81 -9.46 -1.55
CA LEU A 352 11.77 -9.07 -0.53
C LEU A 352 12.05 -10.22 0.47
N LEU A 353 11.00 -10.92 0.92
CA LEU A 353 11.13 -12.07 1.81
C LEU A 353 11.88 -13.23 1.13
N MET A 354 11.57 -13.52 -0.14
CA MET A 354 12.28 -14.54 -0.92
C MET A 354 13.77 -14.20 -1.04
N HIS A 355 14.09 -12.96 -1.39
CA HIS A 355 15.48 -12.50 -1.45
C HIS A 355 16.19 -12.63 -0.09
N PHE A 356 15.53 -12.28 1.02
CA PHE A 356 16.07 -12.51 2.36
C PHE A 356 16.34 -13.98 2.66
N ILE A 357 15.47 -14.89 2.22
CA ILE A 357 15.67 -16.34 2.39
C ILE A 357 16.90 -16.81 1.61
N ASP A 358 17.13 -16.28 0.39
CA ASP A 358 18.31 -16.63 -0.40
C ASP A 358 19.62 -16.18 0.28
N ILE A 359 19.66 -14.94 0.78
CA ILE A 359 20.89 -14.38 1.38
C ILE A 359 21.09 -14.81 2.85
N TYR A 360 20.04 -15.31 3.51
CA TYR A 360 20.10 -15.87 4.87
C TYR A 360 19.50 -17.28 4.92
N PRO A 361 20.28 -18.34 4.57
CA PRO A 361 19.80 -19.72 4.55
C PRO A 361 19.29 -20.25 5.92
N GLU A 362 19.64 -19.58 7.02
CA GLU A 362 19.04 -19.85 8.34
C GLU A 362 17.53 -19.60 8.39
N LEU A 363 16.98 -18.74 7.53
CA LEU A 363 15.54 -18.51 7.42
C LEU A 363 14.82 -19.72 6.85
N ASP A 364 15.36 -20.32 5.77
CA ASP A 364 14.81 -21.55 5.21
C ASP A 364 14.85 -22.70 6.22
N ARG A 365 15.98 -22.86 6.93
CA ARG A 365 16.10 -23.83 8.04
C ARG A 365 15.05 -23.58 9.12
N LYS A 366 14.86 -22.33 9.54
CA LYS A 366 13.88 -21.96 10.57
C LYS A 366 12.45 -22.24 10.14
N ILE A 367 12.10 -21.98 8.87
CA ILE A 367 10.80 -22.33 8.28
C ILE A 367 10.61 -23.85 8.34
N ASN A 368 11.59 -24.61 7.84
CA ASN A 368 11.51 -26.07 7.77
C ASN A 368 11.44 -26.72 9.16
N ASP A 369 12.24 -26.26 10.12
CA ASP A 369 12.20 -26.73 11.51
C ASP A 369 10.85 -26.44 12.17
N ARG A 370 10.26 -25.28 11.87
CA ARG A 370 8.93 -24.92 12.37
C ARG A 370 7.85 -25.86 11.82
N ILE A 371 7.88 -26.15 10.52
CA ILE A 371 6.97 -27.09 9.87
C ILE A 371 7.16 -28.51 10.42
N GLU A 372 8.40 -28.96 10.60
CA GLU A 372 8.70 -30.28 11.15
C GLU A 372 8.18 -30.42 12.58
N ASN A 373 8.44 -29.42 13.45
CA ASN A 373 7.90 -29.41 14.81
C ASN A 373 6.37 -29.41 14.82
N PHE A 374 5.73 -28.65 13.93
CA PHE A 374 4.27 -28.64 13.78
C PHE A 374 3.71 -30.04 13.48
N MET A 375 4.39 -30.82 12.64
CA MET A 375 3.97 -32.20 12.33
C MET A 375 4.14 -33.17 13.52
N ARG A 376 5.18 -32.98 14.37
CA ARG A 376 5.53 -33.90 15.47
C ARG A 376 4.44 -34.14 16.51
N GLY A 377 3.54 -33.19 16.73
CA GLY A 377 2.41 -33.40 17.63
C GLY A 377 1.70 -32.13 18.09
N LEU A 378 0.55 -32.32 18.74
CA LEU A 378 -0.37 -31.23 19.11
C LEU A 378 0.28 -30.12 19.96
N ARG A 379 1.19 -30.47 20.88
CA ARG A 379 1.91 -29.49 21.71
C ARG A 379 2.69 -28.43 20.94
N TYR A 380 3.01 -28.67 19.67
CA TYR A 380 3.73 -27.74 18.79
C TYR A 380 2.82 -26.94 17.84
N ARG A 381 1.50 -27.16 17.91
CA ARG A 381 0.53 -26.54 16.98
C ARG A 381 -0.27 -25.40 17.60
N ASN A 382 -0.24 -25.26 18.93
CA ASN A 382 -1.09 -24.31 19.64
C ASN A 382 -0.77 -22.84 19.34
N LYS A 383 -1.66 -21.93 19.75
CA LYS A 383 -1.54 -20.47 19.57
C LYS A 383 -0.28 -19.84 20.18
N ASN A 384 0.41 -20.50 21.12
CA ASN A 384 1.67 -19.99 21.66
C ASN A 384 2.85 -20.27 20.72
N ILE A 385 2.81 -21.39 20.00
CA ILE A 385 3.86 -21.80 19.06
C ILE A 385 3.58 -21.29 17.65
N ILE A 386 2.32 -21.37 17.20
CA ILE A 386 1.84 -20.87 15.90
C ILE A 386 0.73 -19.83 16.16
N PRO A 387 1.06 -18.56 16.42
CA PRO A 387 0.06 -17.56 16.80
C PRO A 387 -0.98 -17.27 15.72
N ASP A 388 -0.55 -17.27 14.45
CA ASP A 388 -1.36 -16.93 13.29
C ASP A 388 -1.19 -18.00 12.20
N MET A 389 -2.31 -18.56 11.73
CA MET A 389 -2.29 -19.61 10.71
C MET A 389 -2.01 -19.05 9.31
N GLY A 390 -2.40 -17.82 9.00
CA GLY A 390 -2.14 -17.18 7.71
C GLY A 390 -0.65 -16.90 7.51
N GLU A 391 0.02 -16.38 8.55
CA GLU A 391 1.48 -16.22 8.55
C GLU A 391 2.21 -17.58 8.39
N PHE A 392 1.66 -18.64 8.98
CA PHE A 392 2.22 -19.98 8.86
C PHE A 392 2.01 -20.58 7.46
N LEU A 393 0.86 -20.33 6.82
CA LEU A 393 0.60 -20.75 5.44
C LEU A 393 1.58 -20.10 4.44
N ILE A 394 1.94 -18.83 4.66
CA ILE A 394 2.98 -18.15 3.85
C ILE A 394 4.33 -18.86 4.02
N GLN A 395 4.71 -19.21 5.26
CA GLN A 395 5.94 -19.96 5.54
C GLN A 395 5.95 -21.34 4.89
N ILE A 396 4.82 -22.07 4.94
CA ILE A 396 4.66 -23.36 4.26
C ILE A 396 4.86 -23.19 2.75
N ALA A 397 4.25 -22.18 2.14
CA ALA A 397 4.35 -21.94 0.71
C ALA A 397 5.80 -21.61 0.28
N LEU A 398 6.57 -20.96 1.14
CA LEU A 398 7.98 -20.62 0.92
C LEU A 398 8.96 -21.75 1.24
N SER A 399 8.51 -22.84 1.87
CA SER A 399 9.38 -23.94 2.27
C SER A 399 10.05 -24.61 1.05
N SER A 400 11.36 -24.80 1.16
CA SER A 400 12.16 -25.58 0.22
C SER A 400 11.91 -27.10 0.33
N LYS A 401 11.49 -27.58 1.52
CA LYS A 401 11.41 -29.00 1.88
C LYS A 401 10.00 -29.57 1.84
N TYR A 402 9.00 -28.78 2.21
CA TYR A 402 7.62 -29.25 2.40
C TYR A 402 6.64 -28.49 1.51
N LYS A 403 5.62 -29.19 1.03
CA LYS A 403 4.46 -28.61 0.35
C LYS A 403 3.21 -28.76 1.20
N LEU A 404 2.25 -27.85 0.98
CA LEU A 404 0.99 -27.86 1.72
C LEU A 404 0.31 -29.22 1.65
N ASP A 405 0.31 -29.87 0.48
CA ASP A 405 -0.37 -31.15 0.26
C ASP A 405 0.14 -32.26 1.19
N GLU A 406 1.43 -32.26 1.52
CA GLU A 406 2.07 -33.24 2.41
C GLU A 406 1.68 -33.03 3.88
N ILE A 407 1.44 -31.78 4.28
CA ILE A 407 1.19 -31.40 5.67
C ILE A 407 -0.27 -30.97 5.93
N ARG A 408 -1.11 -30.99 4.90
CA ARG A 408 -2.47 -30.44 4.86
C ARG A 408 -3.33 -30.95 6.02
N LYS A 409 -3.22 -32.25 6.32
CA LYS A 409 -3.93 -32.90 7.42
C LYS A 409 -3.70 -32.16 8.75
N TYR A 410 -2.44 -31.87 9.08
CA TYR A 410 -2.07 -31.25 10.35
C TYR A 410 -2.51 -29.78 10.41
N VAL A 411 -2.39 -29.07 9.28
CA VAL A 411 -2.81 -27.67 9.17
C VAL A 411 -4.30 -27.54 9.39
N TYR A 412 -5.10 -28.39 8.74
CA TYR A 412 -6.55 -28.35 8.84
C TYR A 412 -7.07 -28.86 10.18
N GLU A 413 -6.46 -29.90 10.77
CA GLU A 413 -6.78 -30.34 12.14
C GLU A 413 -6.65 -29.20 13.15
N GLU A 414 -5.54 -28.46 13.10
CA GLU A 414 -5.32 -27.31 13.99
C GLU A 414 -6.26 -26.13 13.65
N TYR A 415 -6.49 -25.87 12.37
CA TYR A 415 -7.38 -24.81 11.91
C TYR A 415 -8.82 -25.01 12.41
N PHE A 416 -9.41 -26.19 12.18
CA PHE A 416 -10.76 -26.50 12.63
C PHE A 416 -10.86 -26.55 14.16
N ALA A 417 -9.83 -27.02 14.87
CA ALA A 417 -9.80 -26.98 16.33
C ALA A 417 -9.89 -25.54 16.87
N ARG A 418 -9.19 -24.57 16.26
CA ARG A 418 -9.26 -23.16 16.67
C ARG A 418 -10.62 -22.52 16.41
N GLN A 419 -11.38 -23.03 15.44
CA GLN A 419 -12.70 -22.52 15.11
C GLN A 419 -13.75 -22.88 16.15
N ILE A 420 -13.59 -24.00 16.87
CA ILE A 420 -14.56 -24.45 17.88
C ILE A 420 -14.84 -23.37 18.92
N TYR A 421 -13.81 -22.61 19.32
CA TYR A 421 -13.97 -21.45 20.21
C TYR A 421 -14.96 -20.40 19.71
N TRP A 422 -14.98 -20.13 18.41
CA TRP A 422 -15.90 -19.18 17.80
C TRP A 422 -17.27 -19.80 17.58
N ILE A 423 -17.33 -21.09 17.21
CA ILE A 423 -18.58 -21.83 17.05
C ILE A 423 -19.35 -21.86 18.39
N GLU A 424 -18.67 -22.16 19.49
CA GLU A 424 -19.25 -22.20 20.84
C GLU A 424 -19.88 -20.86 21.26
N ARG A 425 -19.35 -19.74 20.76
CA ARG A 425 -19.78 -18.39 21.18
C ARG A 425 -20.79 -17.74 20.25
N ASN A 426 -20.67 -18.01 18.96
CA ASN A 426 -21.40 -17.28 17.93
C ASN A 426 -22.51 -18.10 17.30
N SER A 427 -22.53 -19.44 17.48
CA SER A 427 -23.66 -20.27 17.04
C SER A 427 -24.79 -20.30 18.08
N SER A 428 -26.00 -20.61 17.63
CA SER A 428 -27.18 -20.80 18.46
C SER A 428 -27.29 -22.20 19.10
N ILE A 429 -26.28 -23.05 18.88
CA ILE A 429 -26.29 -24.47 19.23
C ILE A 429 -25.97 -24.66 20.71
N ARG A 430 -26.93 -25.21 21.46
CA ARG A 430 -26.78 -25.44 22.91
C ARG A 430 -25.82 -26.56 23.28
N ASN A 431 -25.73 -27.60 22.45
CA ASN A 431 -24.89 -28.76 22.72
C ASN A 431 -24.11 -29.19 21.47
N LEU A 432 -22.85 -28.76 21.39
CA LEU A 432 -21.96 -29.10 20.26
C LEU A 432 -21.55 -30.58 20.21
N LEU A 433 -21.92 -31.40 21.20
CA LEU A 433 -21.74 -32.86 21.12
C LEU A 433 -22.89 -33.55 20.38
N ASP A 434 -24.02 -32.88 20.18
CA ASP A 434 -25.23 -33.39 19.54
C ASP A 434 -25.62 -32.53 18.32
N ILE A 435 -24.68 -32.44 17.37
CA ILE A 435 -24.86 -31.66 16.14
C ILE A 435 -25.69 -32.46 15.13
N ARG A 436 -26.70 -31.80 14.55
CA ARG A 436 -27.54 -32.34 13.47
C ARG A 436 -27.20 -31.67 12.13
N PRO A 437 -27.52 -32.29 10.99
CA PRO A 437 -27.28 -31.68 9.67
C PRO A 437 -27.89 -30.29 9.49
N SER A 438 -29.05 -30.01 10.11
CA SER A 438 -29.70 -28.69 10.09
C SER A 438 -28.89 -27.59 10.75
N ASP A 439 -28.00 -27.95 11.68
CA ASP A 439 -27.23 -27.00 12.48
C ASP A 439 -25.98 -26.51 11.72
N LEU A 440 -25.56 -27.21 10.64
CA LEU A 440 -24.34 -26.92 9.89
C LEU A 440 -24.30 -25.53 9.27
N LEU A 441 -25.45 -24.98 8.86
CA LEU A 441 -25.53 -23.62 8.30
C LEU A 441 -25.21 -22.57 9.36
N ASP A 442 -25.75 -22.73 10.57
CA ASP A 442 -25.49 -21.84 11.69
C ASP A 442 -24.02 -21.92 12.15
N ILE A 443 -23.49 -23.15 12.24
CA ILE A 443 -22.06 -23.37 12.48
C ILE A 443 -21.22 -22.66 11.42
N PHE A 444 -21.54 -22.84 10.14
CA PHE A 444 -20.76 -22.21 9.06
C PHE A 444 -20.78 -20.68 9.18
N ASN A 445 -21.95 -20.09 9.42
CA ASN A 445 -22.09 -18.64 9.57
C ASN A 445 -21.26 -18.10 10.75
N SER A 446 -21.17 -18.85 11.85
CA SER A 446 -20.37 -18.47 13.03
C SER A 446 -18.86 -18.34 12.75
N VAL A 447 -18.36 -18.99 11.69
CA VAL A 447 -16.93 -19.01 11.30
C VAL A 447 -16.66 -18.59 9.86
N LYS A 448 -17.67 -18.04 9.17
CA LYS A 448 -17.65 -17.69 7.75
C LYS A 448 -16.43 -16.86 7.34
N VAL A 449 -16.12 -15.81 8.10
CA VAL A 449 -14.97 -14.93 7.85
C VAL A 449 -13.66 -15.71 7.85
N SER A 450 -13.44 -16.58 8.84
CA SER A 450 -12.21 -17.37 8.91
C SER A 450 -12.10 -18.35 7.74
N ASN A 451 -13.21 -18.98 7.34
CA ASN A 451 -13.25 -19.89 6.18
C ASN A 451 -12.89 -19.18 4.89
N HIS A 452 -13.47 -18.00 4.66
CA HIS A 452 -13.12 -17.18 3.50
C HIS A 452 -11.65 -16.78 3.50
N LEU A 453 -11.11 -16.36 4.66
CA LEU A 453 -9.69 -16.01 4.78
C LEU A 453 -8.75 -17.20 4.57
N LEU A 454 -9.14 -18.42 4.98
CA LEU A 454 -8.35 -19.61 4.69
C LEU A 454 -8.29 -19.86 3.18
N VAL A 455 -9.44 -19.94 2.51
CA VAL A 455 -9.50 -20.16 1.05
C VAL A 455 -8.72 -19.07 0.32
N PHE A 456 -8.88 -17.81 0.75
CA PHE A 456 -8.14 -16.68 0.22
C PHE A 456 -6.62 -16.86 0.33
N ASN A 457 -6.11 -17.22 1.51
CA ASN A 457 -4.67 -17.42 1.72
C ASN A 457 -4.13 -18.59 0.89
N LEU A 458 -4.92 -19.66 0.72
CA LEU A 458 -4.57 -20.79 -0.14
C LEU A 458 -4.46 -20.35 -1.61
N GLU A 459 -5.43 -19.56 -2.09
CA GLU A 459 -5.41 -19.01 -3.45
C GLU A 459 -4.24 -18.04 -3.66
N MET A 460 -3.92 -17.20 -2.67
CA MET A 460 -2.73 -16.33 -2.71
C MET A 460 -1.44 -17.15 -2.84
N ALA A 461 -1.28 -18.18 -2.00
CA ALA A 461 -0.11 -19.05 -2.03
C ALA A 461 0.01 -19.78 -3.38
N GLN A 462 -1.10 -20.35 -3.88
CA GLN A 462 -1.09 -21.05 -5.16
C GLN A 462 -0.80 -20.12 -6.34
N THR A 463 -1.33 -18.89 -6.32
CA THR A 463 -1.21 -17.95 -7.42
C THR A 463 0.14 -17.24 -7.44
N PHE A 464 0.67 -16.88 -6.28
CA PHE A 464 1.84 -16.00 -6.16
C PHE A 464 3.05 -16.66 -5.51
N ILE A 465 2.94 -17.88 -4.96
CA ILE A 465 4.05 -18.59 -4.29
C ILE A 465 4.20 -20.00 -4.88
N PHE A 466 4.47 -20.07 -6.18
CA PHE A 466 4.70 -21.32 -6.92
C PHE A 466 6.13 -21.43 -7.44
N SER A 467 6.53 -22.64 -7.84
CA SER A 467 7.88 -22.88 -8.38
C SER A 467 8.12 -22.03 -9.64
N GLY A 468 9.16 -21.21 -9.63
CA GLY A 468 9.50 -20.32 -10.75
C GLY A 468 8.93 -18.90 -10.66
N VAL A 469 8.00 -18.62 -9.72
CA VAL A 469 7.42 -17.28 -9.54
C VAL A 469 8.50 -16.22 -9.25
N LYS A 470 9.56 -16.60 -8.54
CA LYS A 470 10.69 -15.72 -8.23
C LYS A 470 11.31 -15.12 -9.49
N LYS A 471 11.65 -15.98 -10.46
CA LYS A 471 12.27 -15.56 -11.73
C LYS A 471 11.36 -14.62 -12.50
N PHE A 472 10.06 -14.91 -12.48
CA PHE A 472 9.05 -14.06 -13.10
C PHE A 472 9.00 -12.68 -12.44
N LEU A 473 8.86 -12.64 -11.10
CA LEU A 473 8.82 -11.38 -10.34
C LEU A 473 10.14 -10.61 -10.48
N ASP A 474 11.27 -11.30 -10.57
CA ASP A 474 12.58 -10.68 -10.75
C ASP A 474 12.69 -9.94 -12.10
N ALA A 475 12.20 -10.56 -13.17
CA ALA A 475 12.19 -9.94 -14.50
C ALA A 475 11.24 -8.72 -14.59
N ALA A 476 10.21 -8.68 -13.74
CA ALA A 476 9.17 -7.66 -13.74
C ALA A 476 9.27 -6.69 -12.54
N TYR A 477 10.42 -6.59 -11.89
CA TYR A 477 10.66 -5.67 -10.77
C TYR A 477 9.69 -5.84 -9.57
N GLY A 478 9.12 -7.04 -9.43
CA GLY A 478 8.16 -7.40 -8.38
C GLY A 478 6.69 -7.23 -8.78
N TYR A 479 6.39 -6.76 -10.00
CA TYR A 479 5.03 -6.67 -10.51
C TYR A 479 4.56 -8.01 -11.11
N PRO A 480 3.40 -8.55 -10.67
CA PRO A 480 2.78 -9.71 -11.32
C PRO A 480 2.22 -9.34 -12.71
N PRO A 481 2.07 -10.29 -13.65
CA PRO A 481 1.44 -10.01 -14.94
C PRO A 481 -0.02 -9.60 -14.74
N PRO A 482 -0.54 -8.64 -15.54
CA PRO A 482 -1.94 -8.23 -15.49
C PRO A 482 -2.91 -9.41 -15.58
N VAL A 483 -2.65 -10.37 -16.48
CA VAL A 483 -3.50 -11.56 -16.68
C VAL A 483 -3.60 -12.43 -15.42
N ILE A 484 -2.50 -12.59 -14.66
CA ILE A 484 -2.53 -13.36 -13.41
C ILE A 484 -3.36 -12.61 -12.36
N VAL A 485 -3.21 -11.30 -12.27
CA VAL A 485 -3.97 -10.45 -11.35
C VAL A 485 -5.46 -10.51 -11.66
N GLU A 486 -5.85 -10.35 -12.93
CA GLU A 486 -7.24 -10.40 -13.39
C GLU A 486 -7.88 -11.77 -13.10
N ASN A 487 -7.18 -12.86 -13.44
CA ASN A 487 -7.65 -14.21 -13.14
C ASN A 487 -7.81 -14.44 -11.63
N PHE A 488 -6.90 -13.91 -10.82
CA PHE A 488 -7.00 -13.99 -9.37
C PHE A 488 -8.21 -13.22 -8.85
N GLN A 489 -8.43 -11.98 -9.32
CA GLN A 489 -9.58 -11.15 -8.94
C GLN A 489 -10.92 -11.81 -9.29
N GLN A 490 -11.00 -12.55 -10.40
CA GLN A 490 -12.19 -13.34 -10.72
C GLN A 490 -12.43 -14.45 -9.69
N ARG A 491 -11.38 -15.18 -9.29
CA ARG A 491 -11.48 -16.21 -8.24
C ARG A 491 -11.88 -15.61 -6.89
N LEU A 492 -11.41 -14.40 -6.54
CA LEU A 492 -11.82 -13.71 -5.31
C LEU A 492 -13.33 -13.52 -5.18
N LYS A 493 -14.01 -13.21 -6.29
CA LYS A 493 -15.48 -13.08 -6.30
C LYS A 493 -16.15 -14.41 -5.92
N ALA A 494 -15.59 -15.53 -6.38
CA ALA A 494 -16.10 -16.86 -6.04
C ALA A 494 -15.88 -17.21 -4.56
N ILE A 495 -14.81 -16.73 -3.92
CA ILE A 495 -14.57 -16.97 -2.48
C ILE A 495 -15.62 -16.25 -1.63
N LYS A 496 -15.97 -15.01 -1.97
CA LYS A 496 -16.91 -14.18 -1.18
C LYS A 496 -18.33 -14.76 -1.12
N VAL A 497 -18.72 -15.57 -2.11
CA VAL A 497 -20.06 -16.16 -2.18
C VAL A 497 -20.18 -17.50 -1.46
N ILE A 498 -19.08 -18.11 -1.00
CA ILE A 498 -19.11 -19.38 -0.27
C ILE A 498 -19.95 -19.21 1.01
N ASP A 499 -21.03 -19.98 1.14
CA ASP A 499 -21.98 -19.82 2.25
C ASP A 499 -22.30 -21.11 3.01
N ARG A 500 -21.69 -22.23 2.63
CA ARG A 500 -21.91 -23.55 3.23
C ARG A 500 -20.66 -24.43 3.21
N TYR A 501 -20.65 -25.45 4.08
CA TYR A 501 -19.53 -26.38 4.19
C TYR A 501 -19.22 -27.14 2.90
N SER A 502 -20.21 -27.57 2.11
CA SER A 502 -19.95 -28.33 0.89
C SER A 502 -19.08 -27.56 -0.12
N GLU A 503 -19.36 -26.27 -0.29
CA GLU A 503 -18.60 -25.36 -1.17
C GLU A 503 -17.21 -25.07 -0.58
N PHE A 504 -17.15 -24.83 0.72
CA PHE A 504 -15.88 -24.58 1.42
C PHE A 504 -14.93 -25.79 1.38
N ILE A 505 -15.44 -27.00 1.65
CA ILE A 505 -14.68 -28.26 1.58
C ILE A 505 -14.13 -28.52 0.17
N GLN A 506 -14.92 -28.17 -0.86
CA GLN A 506 -14.45 -28.21 -2.24
C GLN A 506 -13.31 -27.21 -2.48
N ALA A 507 -13.47 -25.96 -2.02
CA ALA A 507 -12.48 -24.91 -2.18
C ALA A 507 -11.14 -25.27 -1.51
N ILE A 508 -11.15 -25.91 -0.34
CA ILE A 508 -9.92 -26.35 0.36
C ILE A 508 -9.41 -27.73 -0.08
N ARG A 509 -10.01 -28.31 -1.13
CA ARG A 509 -9.67 -29.62 -1.73
C ARG A 509 -9.70 -30.78 -0.73
N LEU A 510 -10.82 -30.91 -0.03
CA LEU A 510 -11.09 -32.06 0.86
C LEU A 510 -12.29 -32.90 0.43
N SER A 511 -12.85 -32.66 -0.76
CA SER A 511 -14.01 -33.41 -1.28
C SER A 511 -13.74 -34.91 -1.47
N ASP A 512 -12.48 -35.34 -1.53
CA ASP A 512 -12.11 -36.75 -1.56
C ASP A 512 -12.37 -37.44 -0.21
N LYS A 513 -12.29 -36.70 0.90
CA LYS A 513 -12.42 -37.20 2.29
C LYS A 513 -13.73 -36.83 2.97
N ILE A 514 -14.34 -35.70 2.61
CA ILE A 514 -15.56 -35.18 3.22
C ILE A 514 -16.59 -35.02 2.10
N ARG A 515 -17.58 -35.91 2.08
CA ARG A 515 -18.54 -36.04 0.97
C ARG A 515 -19.98 -35.78 1.39
N SER A 516 -20.24 -35.83 2.69
CA SER A 516 -21.59 -35.72 3.26
C SER A 516 -21.65 -34.76 4.45
N SER A 517 -22.87 -34.43 4.85
CA SER A 517 -23.14 -33.70 6.09
C SER A 517 -22.64 -34.47 7.31
N ASP A 518 -22.75 -35.80 7.31
CA ASP A 518 -22.29 -36.64 8.42
C ASP A 518 -20.76 -36.60 8.55
N ASP A 519 -20.02 -36.67 7.43
CA ASP A 519 -18.56 -36.50 7.44
C ASP A 519 -18.14 -35.13 8.00
N THR A 520 -18.93 -34.09 7.70
CA THR A 520 -18.70 -32.73 8.20
C THR A 520 -18.94 -32.66 9.70
N ILE A 521 -19.99 -33.31 10.19
CA ILE A 521 -20.28 -33.42 11.63
C ILE A 521 -19.15 -34.17 12.35
N ASP A 522 -18.66 -35.26 11.78
CA ASP A 522 -17.56 -36.04 12.35
C ASP A 522 -16.25 -35.23 12.39
N LEU A 523 -15.97 -34.43 11.35
CA LEU A 523 -14.87 -33.47 11.36
C LEU A 523 -15.01 -32.48 12.52
N ILE A 524 -16.19 -31.90 12.72
CA ILE A 524 -16.43 -30.93 13.80
C ILE A 524 -16.27 -31.60 15.17
N LYS A 525 -16.83 -32.79 15.37
CA LYS A 525 -16.70 -33.57 16.61
C LYS A 525 -15.23 -33.88 16.93
N ARG A 526 -14.45 -34.28 15.93
CA ARG A 526 -13.01 -34.50 16.09
C ARG A 526 -12.27 -33.19 16.42
N SER A 527 -12.68 -32.09 15.81
CA SER A 527 -12.10 -30.77 16.07
C SER A 527 -12.40 -30.28 17.49
N ILE A 528 -13.55 -30.63 18.08
CA ILE A 528 -13.87 -30.37 19.49
C ILE A 528 -12.88 -31.11 20.42
N GLN A 529 -12.57 -32.38 20.13
CA GLN A 529 -11.60 -33.14 20.92
C GLN A 529 -10.23 -32.46 20.92
N ILE A 530 -9.71 -32.12 19.74
CA ILE A 530 -8.42 -31.43 19.60
C ILE A 530 -8.46 -30.04 20.25
N SER A 531 -9.57 -29.31 20.10
CA SER A 531 -9.77 -28.00 20.73
C SER A 531 -9.67 -28.07 22.25
N ASN A 532 -10.28 -29.09 22.86
CA ASN A 532 -10.18 -29.33 24.30
C ASN A 532 -8.76 -29.74 24.72
N GLU A 533 -8.10 -30.63 23.98
CA GLU A 533 -6.72 -31.06 24.24
C GLU A 533 -5.72 -29.88 24.17
N GLN A 534 -5.95 -28.94 23.24
CA GLN A 534 -5.15 -27.73 23.09
C GLN A 534 -5.54 -26.62 24.09
N GLY A 535 -6.62 -26.79 24.84
CA GLY A 535 -7.12 -25.82 25.82
C GLY A 535 -7.79 -24.59 25.20
N TYR A 536 -8.29 -24.67 23.96
CA TYR A 536 -9.06 -23.58 23.34
C TYR A 536 -10.49 -23.51 23.88
N THR A 537 -11.08 -24.66 24.19
CA THR A 537 -12.44 -24.80 24.71
C THR A 537 -12.49 -25.85 25.82
N ARG A 538 -13.63 -25.96 26.48
CA ARG A 538 -13.93 -27.07 27.40
C ARG A 538 -15.34 -27.59 27.18
N ILE A 539 -15.53 -28.27 26.06
CA ILE A 539 -16.82 -28.86 25.67
C ILE A 539 -16.78 -30.35 26.03
N VAL A 540 -17.38 -30.73 27.14
CA VAL A 540 -17.40 -32.13 27.60
C VAL A 540 -18.84 -32.57 27.89
N SER A 541 -19.09 -33.88 27.94
CA SER A 541 -20.43 -34.38 28.26
C SER A 541 -20.81 -34.03 29.69
N ARG A 542 -22.11 -33.94 29.99
CA ARG A 542 -22.61 -33.67 31.36
C ARG A 542 -22.09 -34.67 32.40
N ASP A 543 -21.88 -35.93 32.00
CA ASP A 543 -21.33 -36.94 32.89
C ASP A 543 -19.85 -36.69 33.18
N GLN A 544 -19.08 -36.27 32.17
CA GLN A 544 -17.68 -35.87 32.34
C GLN A 544 -17.55 -34.58 33.16
N GLU A 545 -18.45 -33.60 33.00
CA GLU A 545 -18.49 -32.39 33.85
C GLU A 545 -18.71 -32.75 35.32
N ARG A 546 -19.62 -33.69 35.60
CA ARG A 546 -19.90 -34.19 36.95
C ARG A 546 -18.67 -34.87 37.55
N ILE A 547 -18.00 -35.74 36.80
CA ILE A 547 -16.77 -36.42 37.22
C ILE A 547 -15.66 -35.41 37.50
N ASP A 548 -15.45 -34.43 36.62
CA ASP A 548 -14.43 -33.39 36.79
C ASP A 548 -14.69 -32.51 38.02
N HIS A 549 -15.96 -32.18 38.28
CA HIS A 549 -16.38 -31.43 39.47
C HIS A 549 -16.13 -32.24 40.75
N GLN A 550 -16.44 -33.54 40.72
CA GLN A 550 -16.18 -34.45 41.84
C GLN A 550 -14.68 -34.59 42.10
N ASN A 551 -13.86 -34.77 41.07
CA ASN A 551 -12.40 -34.85 41.17
C ASN A 551 -11.76 -33.54 41.69
N LYS A 552 -12.24 -32.37 41.24
CA LYS A 552 -11.81 -31.08 41.78
C LYS A 552 -12.13 -30.97 43.27
N ARG A 553 -13.33 -31.35 43.68
CA ARG A 553 -13.78 -31.31 45.08
C ARG A 553 -12.92 -32.21 45.97
N THR A 554 -12.64 -33.44 45.53
CA THR A 554 -11.74 -34.37 46.22
C THR A 554 -10.31 -33.82 46.33
N ARG A 555 -9.80 -33.17 45.28
CA ARG A 555 -8.45 -32.54 45.32
C ARG A 555 -8.39 -31.36 46.29
N TYR A 556 -9.42 -30.52 46.32
CA TYR A 556 -9.52 -29.43 47.31
C TYR A 556 -9.64 -29.97 48.74
N GLU A 557 -10.43 -31.02 48.96
CA GLU A 557 -10.53 -31.68 50.27
C GLU A 557 -9.18 -32.28 50.72
N TYR A 558 -8.43 -32.88 49.79
CA TYR A 558 -7.09 -33.41 50.06
C TYR A 558 -6.06 -32.31 50.35
N GLU A 559 -6.08 -31.21 49.59
CA GLU A 559 -5.21 -30.04 49.82
C GLU A 559 -5.57 -29.30 51.11
N TYR A 560 -6.85 -29.23 51.46
CA TYR A 560 -7.33 -28.68 52.73
C TYR A 560 -6.86 -29.53 53.91
N GLN A 561 -7.06 -30.85 53.85
CA GLN A 561 -6.54 -31.77 54.86
C GLN A 561 -5.01 -31.63 55.02
N ARG A 562 -4.26 -31.56 53.91
CA ARG A 562 -2.80 -31.34 53.96
C ARG A 562 -2.39 -30.03 54.64
N ARG A 563 -3.18 -28.97 54.50
CA ARG A 563 -2.95 -27.67 55.17
C ARG A 563 -3.46 -27.62 56.61
N SER A 564 -4.31 -28.55 57.03
CA SER A 564 -4.78 -28.66 58.41
C SER A 564 -3.87 -29.53 59.30
N TYR A 565 -2.96 -30.30 58.69
CA TYR A 565 -1.96 -31.15 59.37
C TYR A 565 -0.54 -30.54 59.39
N HIS A 566 -0.39 -29.30 58.92
CA HIS A 566 0.77 -28.43 59.11
C HIS A 566 0.30 -27.16 59.83
#